data_AF-A0A843BDP8-F1
#
_entry.id   AF-A0A843BDP8-F1
#
_cell.length_a   1.000
_cell.length_b   1.000
_cell.length_c   1.000
_cell.angle_alpha   90.00
_cell.angle_beta   90.00
_cell.angle_gamma   90.00
#
_symmetry.space_group_name_H-M   'P 1'
#
loop_
_entity.id
_entity.type
_entity.pdbx_description
1 polymer ?
#
loop_
_entity_poly.entity_id
_entity_poly.type
_entity_poly.pdbx_seq_one_letter_code
_entity_poly.pdbx_strand_id
1 'polypeptide(L)'
;MDPLARLKEARLQGVLPDKVCDLVLRRFAGIVVPGIDRIERTTGLAYPAAYVEPAAVISPAAQFGYGVLFARTVPVVVEGDFSVVVQISAPLVAYGLKGAVHAVLSHEFLHYLELMRRIHRGDLLSDEITGNLFESVYADESRTLEPGAVFDDRTLVSHIRKRFGAGFRDSRLEKKVVEQWINRGLPKISVLPDMNTASIPAESLSSVRLPLETAQRLEEMYQKSVSIRSRRRLY
;
A
#
# COMPACT_ATOMS: atom_id res chain seq x y z
N MET A 1 3.53 2.55 16.88
CA MET A 1 4.45 1.50 16.37
C MET A 1 5.66 2.19 15.75
N ASP A 2 6.88 1.71 15.98
CA ASP A 2 8.08 2.21 15.28
C ASP A 2 8.11 1.65 13.84
N PRO A 3 7.97 2.48 12.78
CA PRO A 3 7.93 2.03 11.39
C PRO A 3 9.18 1.27 10.93
N LEU A 4 10.29 1.42 11.66
CA LEU A 4 11.60 0.88 11.30
C LEU A 4 12.04 -0.25 12.24
N ALA A 5 11.18 -0.72 13.14
CA ALA A 5 11.51 -1.77 14.10
C ALA A 5 12.09 -3.03 13.42
N ARG A 6 11.40 -3.55 12.38
CA ARG A 6 11.86 -4.73 11.62
C ARG A 6 13.19 -4.51 10.90
N LEU A 7 13.43 -3.29 10.42
CA LEU A 7 14.71 -2.94 9.79
C LEU A 7 15.84 -2.93 10.81
N LYS A 8 15.61 -2.37 12.00
CA LYS A 8 16.59 -2.35 13.10
C LYS A 8 16.90 -3.76 13.57
N GLU A 9 15.89 -4.62 13.70
CA GLU A 9 16.07 -6.03 14.04
C GLU A 9 16.89 -6.78 12.98
N ALA A 10 16.56 -6.63 11.69
CA ALA A 10 17.31 -7.24 10.60
C ALA A 10 18.78 -6.78 10.55
N ARG A 11 19.05 -5.52 10.93
CA ARG A 11 20.42 -5.01 11.11
C ARG A 11 21.14 -5.72 12.25
N LEU A 12 20.50 -5.81 13.42
CA LEU A 12 21.07 -6.44 14.61
C LEU A 12 21.35 -7.92 14.41
N GLN A 13 20.50 -8.62 13.66
CA GLN A 13 20.66 -10.04 13.33
C GLN A 13 21.68 -10.28 12.19
N GLY A 14 22.25 -9.24 11.59
CA GLY A 14 23.19 -9.36 10.47
C GLY A 14 22.56 -9.84 9.17
N VAL A 15 21.21 -9.88 9.10
CA VAL A 15 20.44 -10.32 7.93
C VAL A 15 20.50 -9.27 6.81
N LEU A 16 20.59 -7.99 7.18
CA LEU A 16 20.71 -6.89 6.22
C LEU A 16 22.01 -6.10 6.45
N PRO A 17 22.84 -5.87 5.41
CA PRO A 17 24.10 -5.14 5.58
C PRO A 17 23.88 -3.70 6.05
N ASP A 18 24.77 -3.21 6.93
CA ASP A 18 24.70 -1.85 7.49
C ASP A 18 24.51 -0.76 6.44
N LYS A 19 25.25 -0.83 5.33
CA LYS A 19 25.15 0.15 4.23
C LYS A 19 23.76 0.20 3.62
N VAL A 20 23.05 -0.93 3.56
CA VAL A 20 21.68 -1.00 3.05
C VAL A 20 20.73 -0.42 4.10
N CYS A 21 20.90 -0.78 5.38
CA CYS A 21 20.13 -0.23 6.49
C CYS A 21 20.25 1.31 6.53
N ASP A 22 21.46 1.86 6.49
CA ASP A 22 21.71 3.30 6.52
C ASP A 22 21.10 4.02 5.31
N LEU A 23 21.16 3.40 4.13
CA LEU A 23 20.50 3.91 2.93
C LEU A 23 18.97 3.99 3.13
N VAL A 24 18.36 2.92 3.64
CA VAL A 24 16.92 2.86 3.90
C VAL A 24 16.52 3.87 4.97
N LEU A 25 17.23 3.96 6.09
CA LEU A 25 16.94 4.93 7.17
C LEU A 25 16.95 6.38 6.65
N ARG A 26 18.02 6.76 5.94
CA ARG A 26 18.15 8.11 5.36
C ARG A 26 17.03 8.41 4.38
N ARG A 27 16.69 7.46 3.51
CA ARG A 27 15.64 7.65 2.50
C ARG A 27 14.24 7.58 3.08
N PHE A 28 14.03 6.83 4.15
CA PHE A 28 12.78 6.83 4.89
C PHE A 28 12.48 8.24 5.43
N ALA A 29 13.43 8.83 6.15
CA ALA A 29 13.31 10.20 6.65
C ALA A 29 13.21 11.25 5.53
N GLY A 30 14.00 11.11 4.45
CA GLY A 30 14.05 12.11 3.38
C GLY A 30 12.98 12.01 2.29
N ILE A 31 12.27 10.87 2.19
CA ILE A 31 11.34 10.59 1.07
C ILE A 31 10.02 10.04 1.56
N VAL A 32 10.03 9.00 2.40
CA VAL A 32 8.80 8.31 2.84
C VAL A 32 8.00 9.21 3.77
N VAL A 33 8.61 9.72 4.84
CA VAL A 33 7.95 10.63 5.79
C VAL A 33 7.37 11.86 5.08
N PRO A 34 8.14 12.62 4.26
CA PRO A 34 7.57 13.72 3.48
C PRO A 34 6.48 13.32 2.48
N GLY A 35 6.46 12.07 2.03
CA GLY A 35 5.42 11.51 1.16
C GLY A 35 4.12 11.30 1.91
N ILE A 36 4.20 10.73 3.11
CA ILE A 36 3.08 10.57 4.04
C ILE A 36 2.53 11.94 4.44
N ASP A 37 3.38 12.87 4.91
CA ASP A 37 2.98 14.23 5.30
C ASP A 37 2.28 14.98 4.15
N ARG A 38 2.73 14.73 2.91
CA ARG A 38 2.09 15.33 1.73
C ARG A 38 0.70 14.75 1.52
N ILE A 39 0.54 13.42 1.61
CA ILE A 39 -0.76 12.76 1.52
C ILE A 39 -1.70 13.34 2.57
N GLU A 40 -1.32 13.29 3.85
CA GLU A 40 -2.15 13.74 4.97
C GLU A 40 -2.55 15.21 4.84
N ARG A 41 -1.62 16.10 4.44
CA ARG A 41 -1.97 17.51 4.21
C ARG A 41 -2.94 17.71 3.07
N THR A 42 -2.78 16.97 1.97
CA THR A 42 -3.65 17.12 0.78
C THR A 42 -5.02 16.50 0.98
N THR A 43 -5.11 15.45 1.80
CA THR A 43 -6.36 14.71 2.02
C THR A 43 -7.03 15.08 3.32
N GLY A 44 -6.35 15.79 4.23
CA GLY A 44 -6.77 16.08 5.60
C GLY A 44 -7.18 14.84 6.41
N LEU A 45 -6.70 13.66 6.01
CA LEU A 45 -6.94 12.38 6.65
C LEU A 45 -5.60 11.78 7.08
N ALA A 46 -5.55 11.17 8.25
CA ALA A 46 -4.35 10.48 8.72
C ALA A 46 -4.02 9.29 7.81
N TYR A 47 -2.73 9.09 7.53
CA TYR A 47 -2.23 7.93 6.84
C TYR A 47 -2.28 6.72 7.78
N PRO A 48 -2.67 5.52 7.31
CA PRO A 48 -2.65 4.32 8.15
C PRO A 48 -1.23 4.04 8.66
N ALA A 49 -1.11 3.32 9.77
CA ALA A 49 0.20 2.94 10.29
C ALA A 49 1.01 2.21 9.21
N ALA A 50 2.28 2.59 9.04
CA ALA A 50 3.15 2.01 8.02
C ALA A 50 4.44 1.48 8.63
N TYR A 51 5.01 0.44 8.02
CA TYR A 51 6.31 -0.09 8.41
C TYR A 51 7.15 -0.52 7.22
N VAL A 52 8.47 -0.57 7.41
CA VAL A 52 9.41 -1.04 6.40
C VAL A 52 9.70 -2.53 6.60
N GLU A 53 9.35 -3.32 5.60
CA GLU A 53 9.73 -4.74 5.51
C GLU A 53 11.17 -4.84 5.00
N PRO A 54 12.12 -5.42 5.77
CA PRO A 54 13.53 -5.54 5.41
C PRO A 54 13.81 -6.56 4.30
N ALA A 55 12.85 -6.79 3.40
CA ALA A 55 12.91 -7.77 2.32
C ALA A 55 12.24 -7.27 1.04
N ALA A 56 12.62 -7.87 -0.09
CA ALA A 56 11.84 -7.79 -1.31
C ALA A 56 10.62 -8.73 -1.20
N VAL A 57 9.43 -8.19 -1.36
CA VAL A 57 8.21 -8.99 -1.41
C VAL A 57 7.98 -9.41 -2.85
N ILE A 58 7.95 -10.72 -3.10
CA ILE A 58 7.81 -11.29 -4.44
C ILE A 58 6.53 -12.12 -4.52
N SER A 59 5.77 -11.91 -5.58
CA SER A 59 4.68 -12.80 -5.98
C SER A 59 5.18 -13.70 -7.12
N PRO A 60 4.95 -15.02 -7.05
CA PRO A 60 5.14 -15.88 -8.20
C PRO A 60 4.05 -15.58 -9.24
N ALA A 61 4.36 -14.75 -10.23
CA ALA A 61 3.45 -14.54 -11.34
C ALA A 61 3.61 -15.68 -12.36
N ALA A 62 2.49 -16.30 -12.74
CA ALA A 62 2.46 -17.36 -13.75
C ALA A 62 3.08 -16.87 -15.08
N GLN A 63 3.92 -17.74 -15.65
CA GLN A 63 4.53 -17.70 -17.00
C GLN A 63 5.79 -16.85 -17.27
N PHE A 64 6.14 -15.78 -16.53
CA PHE A 64 7.30 -14.92 -16.92
C PHE A 64 8.29 -14.48 -15.82
N GLY A 65 8.15 -14.94 -14.57
CA GLY A 65 9.11 -14.67 -13.48
C GLY A 65 8.47 -14.09 -12.20
N TYR A 66 9.29 -13.51 -11.33
CA TYR A 66 8.83 -12.89 -10.06
C TYR A 66 8.29 -11.48 -10.30
N GLY A 67 7.09 -11.17 -9.80
CA GLY A 67 6.58 -9.79 -9.67
C GLY A 67 6.98 -9.21 -8.31
N VAL A 68 7.62 -8.04 -8.29
CA VAL A 68 7.98 -7.36 -7.02
C VAL A 68 6.81 -6.53 -6.52
N LEU A 69 6.32 -6.83 -5.32
CA LEU A 69 5.31 -6.03 -4.63
C LEU A 69 6.03 -4.97 -3.78
N PHE A 70 5.96 -3.72 -4.22
CA PHE A 70 6.73 -2.65 -3.58
C PHE A 70 6.12 -2.15 -2.27
N ALA A 71 4.80 -2.20 -2.16
CA ALA A 71 4.07 -1.96 -0.93
C ALA A 71 2.77 -2.77 -0.95
N ARG A 72 2.14 -2.93 0.21
CA ARG A 72 0.86 -3.62 0.37
C ARG A 72 0.04 -2.98 1.48
N THR A 73 -1.27 -2.91 1.28
CA THR A 73 -2.24 -2.57 2.31
C THR A 73 -2.69 -3.87 2.97
N VAL A 74 -2.30 -4.06 4.23
CA VAL A 74 -2.46 -5.33 4.95
C VAL A 74 -3.44 -5.14 6.11
N PRO A 75 -4.61 -5.79 6.09
CA PRO A 75 -5.44 -5.89 7.27
C PRO A 75 -4.76 -6.78 8.32
N VAL A 76 -4.83 -6.39 9.59
CA VAL A 76 -4.27 -7.13 10.70
C VAL A 76 -5.27 -7.15 11.86
N VAL A 77 -5.26 -8.22 12.63
CA VAL A 77 -5.97 -8.31 13.91
C VAL A 77 -4.92 -8.50 14.99
N VAL A 78 -4.87 -7.57 15.94
CA VAL A 78 -3.95 -7.63 17.07
C VAL A 78 -4.82 -7.59 18.33
N GLU A 79 -4.73 -8.63 19.15
CA GLU A 79 -5.50 -8.74 20.40
C GLU A 79 -7.02 -8.61 20.23
N GLY A 80 -7.54 -8.97 19.04
CA GLY A 80 -8.96 -8.89 18.70
C GLY A 80 -9.36 -7.59 17.99
N ASP A 81 -8.50 -6.58 17.99
CA ASP A 81 -8.73 -5.30 17.33
C ASP A 81 -8.26 -5.34 15.88
N PHE A 82 -9.18 -5.05 14.96
CA PHE A 82 -8.87 -4.88 13.55
C PHE A 82 -8.12 -3.57 13.30
N SER A 83 -7.10 -3.62 12.46
CA SER A 83 -6.37 -2.46 11.97
C SER A 83 -5.91 -2.69 10.54
N VAL A 84 -5.59 -1.62 9.83
CA VAL A 84 -4.99 -1.69 8.50
C VAL A 84 -3.62 -1.04 8.54
N VAL A 85 -2.62 -1.74 8.03
CA VAL A 85 -1.24 -1.25 7.98
C VAL A 85 -0.69 -1.27 6.56
N VAL A 86 0.13 -0.29 6.22
CA VAL A 86 0.85 -0.27 4.94
C VAL A 86 2.24 -0.86 5.13
N GLN A 87 2.48 -2.03 4.55
CA GLN A 87 3.81 -2.63 4.46
C GLN A 87 4.55 -2.02 3.28
N ILE A 88 5.70 -1.41 3.53
CA ILE A 88 6.56 -0.82 2.50
C ILE A 88 7.82 -1.68 2.38
N SER A 89 8.13 -2.18 1.18
CA SER A 89 9.36 -2.97 1.00
C SER A 89 10.61 -2.07 1.09
N ALA A 90 11.64 -2.54 1.80
CA ALA A 90 12.92 -1.84 1.88
C ALA A 90 13.55 -1.54 0.50
N PRO A 91 13.46 -2.41 -0.53
CA PRO A 91 13.90 -2.07 -1.89
C PRO A 91 13.21 -0.82 -2.49
N LEU A 92 11.91 -0.62 -2.25
CA LEU A 92 11.23 0.60 -2.69
C LEU A 92 11.87 1.84 -2.06
N VAL A 93 12.10 1.79 -0.74
CA VAL A 93 12.70 2.90 0.00
C VAL A 93 14.13 3.16 -0.47
N ALA A 94 14.92 2.10 -0.64
CA ALA A 94 16.34 2.18 -1.03
C ALA A 94 16.53 2.72 -2.45
N TYR A 95 15.73 2.27 -3.41
CA TYR A 95 16.02 2.45 -4.84
C TYR A 95 14.97 3.25 -5.61
N GLY A 96 13.75 3.39 -5.07
CA GLY A 96 12.67 4.13 -5.68
C GLY A 96 12.97 5.62 -5.78
N LEU A 97 12.72 6.22 -6.95
CA LEU A 97 12.77 7.68 -7.09
C LEU A 97 11.68 8.32 -6.22
N LYS A 98 11.90 9.57 -5.75
CA LYS A 98 10.94 10.28 -4.89
C LYS A 98 9.51 10.23 -5.43
N GLY A 99 9.32 10.51 -6.72
CA GLY A 99 8.02 10.45 -7.37
C GLY A 99 7.41 9.04 -7.44
N ALA A 100 8.23 7.99 -7.55
CA ALA A 100 7.78 6.60 -7.54
C ALA A 100 7.32 6.19 -6.13
N VAL A 101 8.13 6.48 -5.10
CA VAL A 101 7.79 6.22 -3.70
C VAL A 101 6.49 6.93 -3.33
N HIS A 102 6.36 8.21 -3.67
CA HIS A 102 5.14 8.98 -3.38
C HIS A 102 3.91 8.42 -4.12
N ALA A 103 4.08 7.96 -5.37
CA ALA A 103 3.00 7.34 -6.12
C ALA A 103 2.54 6.04 -5.47
N VAL A 104 3.47 5.17 -5.04
CA VAL A 104 3.16 3.92 -4.35
C VAL A 104 2.45 4.18 -3.02
N LEU A 105 2.97 5.09 -2.20
CA LEU A 105 2.32 5.46 -0.93
C LEU A 105 0.90 5.98 -1.14
N SER A 106 0.69 6.80 -2.18
CA SER A 106 -0.62 7.35 -2.51
C SER A 106 -1.56 6.26 -3.04
N HIS A 107 -1.05 5.29 -3.79
CA HIS A 107 -1.83 4.17 -4.29
C HIS A 107 -2.30 3.26 -3.14
N GLU A 108 -1.41 2.90 -2.21
CA GLU A 108 -1.80 2.14 -1.01
C GLU A 108 -2.78 2.92 -0.13
N PHE A 109 -2.67 4.25 -0.09
CA PHE A 109 -3.67 5.07 0.61
C PHE A 109 -5.07 4.96 -0.01
N LEU A 110 -5.16 4.90 -1.34
CA LEU A 110 -6.45 4.72 -2.01
C LEU A 110 -7.06 3.34 -1.67
N HIS A 111 -6.23 2.29 -1.60
CA HIS A 111 -6.67 0.96 -1.17
C HIS A 111 -7.14 0.95 0.28
N TYR A 112 -6.40 1.62 1.17
CA TYR A 112 -6.80 1.80 2.56
C TYR A 112 -8.17 2.49 2.67
N LEU A 113 -8.37 3.62 1.98
CA LEU A 113 -9.63 4.37 2.02
C LEU A 113 -10.79 3.52 1.49
N GLU A 114 -10.60 2.80 0.39
CA GLU A 114 -11.63 1.91 -0.15
C GLU A 114 -11.98 0.79 0.85
N LEU A 115 -10.99 0.15 1.46
CA LEU A 115 -11.20 -0.88 2.48
C LEU A 115 -12.00 -0.33 3.67
N MET A 116 -11.57 0.80 4.24
CA MET A 116 -12.26 1.41 5.38
C MET A 116 -13.69 1.83 5.03
N ARG A 117 -13.94 2.30 3.80
CA ARG A 117 -15.28 2.65 3.33
C ARG A 117 -16.19 1.42 3.30
N ARG A 118 -15.71 0.31 2.77
CA ARG A 118 -16.48 -0.93 2.68
C ARG A 118 -16.78 -1.51 4.06
N ILE A 119 -15.81 -1.49 4.97
CA ILE A 119 -16.01 -1.89 6.37
C ILE A 119 -17.09 -1.02 7.01
N HIS A 120 -16.99 0.30 6.86
CA HIS A 120 -17.93 1.23 7.45
C HIS A 120 -19.37 1.05 6.95
N ARG A 121 -19.55 0.70 5.67
CA ARG A 121 -20.87 0.46 5.07
C ARG A 121 -21.43 -0.94 5.33
N GLY A 122 -20.62 -1.86 5.86
CA GLY A 122 -20.98 -3.27 5.95
C GLY A 122 -20.99 -3.98 4.59
N ASP A 123 -20.30 -3.42 3.58
CA ASP A 123 -20.24 -3.95 2.21
C ASP A 123 -19.19 -5.08 2.05
N LEU A 124 -18.63 -5.59 3.15
CA LEU A 124 -17.73 -6.75 3.18
C LEU A 124 -18.48 -7.94 3.78
N LEU A 125 -18.64 -9.00 2.98
CA LEU A 125 -19.15 -10.28 3.45
C LEU A 125 -18.04 -11.05 4.19
N SER A 126 -18.39 -11.79 5.24
CA SER A 126 -17.46 -12.65 6.01
C SER A 126 -16.57 -13.53 5.12
N ASP A 127 -17.13 -13.99 4.00
CA ASP A 127 -16.51 -14.95 3.10
C ASP A 127 -15.53 -14.31 2.10
N GLU A 128 -15.65 -13.00 1.84
CA GLU A 128 -14.67 -12.26 1.02
C GLU A 128 -13.37 -11.99 1.80
N ILE A 129 -13.46 -11.98 3.12
CA ILE A 129 -12.37 -11.67 4.03
C ILE A 129 -11.52 -12.91 4.33
N THR A 130 -12.15 -14.09 4.36
CA THR A 130 -11.52 -15.38 4.66
C THR A 130 -10.74 -15.97 3.48
N GLY A 131 -11.04 -15.57 2.24
CA GLY A 131 -10.46 -16.17 1.03
C GLY A 131 -9.51 -15.25 0.25
N ASN A 132 -9.90 -14.00 0.01
CA ASN A 132 -9.40 -13.26 -1.16
C ASN A 132 -9.36 -11.74 -0.97
N LEU A 133 -9.17 -11.22 0.25
CA LEU A 133 -9.16 -9.75 0.44
C LEU A 133 -8.07 -9.07 -0.42
N PHE A 134 -6.93 -9.75 -0.63
CA PHE A 134 -5.88 -9.26 -1.53
C PHE A 134 -6.23 -9.43 -3.01
N GLU A 135 -6.82 -10.54 -3.44
CA GLU A 135 -7.16 -10.71 -4.84
C GLU A 135 -8.35 -9.83 -5.24
N SER A 136 -9.38 -9.71 -4.40
CA SER A 136 -10.59 -8.91 -4.68
C SER A 136 -10.40 -7.39 -4.55
N VAL A 137 -9.51 -6.91 -3.67
CA VAL A 137 -9.18 -5.47 -3.56
C VAL A 137 -8.24 -5.02 -4.69
N TYR A 138 -7.33 -5.90 -5.14
CA TYR A 138 -6.35 -5.56 -6.18
C TYR A 138 -6.77 -5.97 -7.61
N ALA A 139 -7.68 -6.93 -7.79
CA ALA A 139 -8.14 -7.36 -9.14
C ALA A 139 -9.16 -6.41 -9.77
N ASP A 140 -9.82 -5.56 -8.97
CA ASP A 140 -10.82 -4.63 -9.50
C ASP A 140 -10.32 -3.17 -9.41
N GLU A 141 -9.41 -2.78 -10.31
CA GLU A 141 -8.98 -1.39 -10.52
C GLU A 141 -10.20 -0.44 -10.78
N SER A 142 -11.36 -0.99 -11.16
CA SER A 142 -12.60 -0.22 -11.33
C SER A 142 -13.29 0.16 -10.02
N ARG A 143 -12.88 -0.42 -8.88
CA ARG A 143 -13.43 -0.14 -7.54
C ARG A 143 -12.64 0.92 -6.78
N THR A 144 -11.31 0.92 -6.84
CA THR A 144 -10.44 1.88 -6.10
C THR A 144 -10.75 3.34 -6.39
N LEU A 145 -10.93 4.18 -5.35
CA LEU A 145 -11.22 5.62 -5.47
C LEU A 145 -10.39 6.33 -6.56
N GLU A 146 -11.04 7.22 -7.31
CA GLU A 146 -10.35 7.99 -8.34
C GLU A 146 -9.31 8.91 -7.70
N PRO A 147 -8.04 8.92 -8.14
CA PRO A 147 -7.00 9.74 -7.52
C PRO A 147 -7.35 11.24 -7.49
N GLY A 148 -8.03 11.74 -8.52
CA GLY A 148 -8.46 13.15 -8.59
C GLY A 148 -9.68 13.47 -7.72
N ALA A 149 -10.32 12.47 -7.12
CA ALA A 149 -11.33 12.69 -6.10
C ALA A 149 -10.71 12.88 -4.71
N VAL A 150 -9.63 12.14 -4.43
CA VAL A 150 -8.95 12.10 -3.13
C VAL A 150 -7.86 13.17 -3.00
N PHE A 151 -7.08 13.40 -4.05
CA PHE A 151 -5.94 14.30 -4.02
C PHE A 151 -6.21 15.56 -4.87
N ASP A 152 -6.09 16.73 -4.25
CA ASP A 152 -6.05 18.01 -4.98
C ASP A 152 -4.67 18.29 -5.59
N ASP A 153 -3.65 17.53 -5.18
CA ASP A 153 -2.29 17.60 -5.72
C ASP A 153 -2.19 16.96 -7.12
N ARG A 154 -2.19 17.81 -8.15
CA ARG A 154 -2.12 17.39 -9.55
C ARG A 154 -0.89 16.56 -9.88
N THR A 155 0.23 16.77 -9.20
CA THR A 155 1.46 16.01 -9.43
C THR A 155 1.32 14.60 -8.88
N LEU A 156 0.76 14.42 -7.68
CA LEU A 156 0.44 13.09 -7.14
C LEU A 156 -0.53 12.33 -8.05
N VAL A 157 -1.62 12.98 -8.46
CA VAL A 157 -2.60 12.40 -9.40
C VAL A 157 -1.93 11.96 -10.70
N SER A 158 -1.06 12.80 -11.27
CA SER A 158 -0.31 12.48 -12.49
C SER A 158 0.62 11.29 -12.28
N HIS A 159 1.35 11.24 -11.17
CA HIS A 159 2.25 10.14 -10.86
C HIS A 159 1.52 8.81 -10.69
N ILE A 160 0.36 8.81 -10.02
CA ILE A 160 -0.47 7.61 -9.85
C ILE A 160 -0.94 7.13 -11.23
N ARG A 161 -1.61 7.99 -12.00
CA ARG A 161 -2.17 7.62 -13.31
C ARG A 161 -1.12 7.11 -14.30
N LYS A 162 0.07 7.72 -14.35
CA LYS A 162 1.15 7.30 -15.25
C LYS A 162 1.73 5.94 -14.88
N ARG A 163 1.73 5.59 -13.59
CA ARG A 163 2.43 4.41 -13.08
C ARG A 163 1.51 3.22 -12.86
N PHE A 164 0.22 3.43 -12.63
CA PHE A 164 -0.74 2.39 -12.23
C PHE A 164 -1.88 2.20 -13.24
N GLY A 165 -1.71 2.58 -14.51
CA GLY A 165 -2.79 2.48 -15.51
C GLY A 165 -3.15 1.05 -15.97
N ALA A 166 -2.33 0.06 -15.65
CA ALA A 166 -2.57 -1.37 -15.89
C ALA A 166 -1.61 -2.17 -14.98
N GLY A 167 -1.66 -1.89 -13.68
CA GLY A 167 -0.63 -2.26 -12.69
C GLY A 167 0.54 -1.28 -12.58
N PHE A 168 1.31 -1.39 -11.49
CA PHE A 168 2.51 -0.57 -11.25
C PHE A 168 3.59 -0.87 -12.30
N ARG A 169 4.07 0.17 -13.00
CA ARG A 169 5.14 0.07 -14.00
C ARG A 169 6.30 0.99 -13.63
N ASP A 170 7.39 0.40 -13.15
CA ASP A 170 8.69 1.08 -13.07
C ASP A 170 9.83 0.09 -13.35
N SER A 171 10.02 -0.19 -14.63
CA SER A 171 11.05 -1.13 -15.10
C SER A 171 12.47 -0.76 -14.65
N ARG A 172 12.74 0.53 -14.39
CA ARG A 172 14.03 1.00 -13.87
C ARG A 172 14.17 0.62 -12.40
N LEU A 173 13.13 0.80 -11.60
CA LEU A 173 13.12 0.36 -10.21
C LEU A 173 13.19 -1.16 -10.11
N GLU A 174 12.38 -1.88 -10.87
CA GLU A 174 12.37 -3.34 -10.93
C GLU A 174 13.77 -3.88 -11.28
N LYS A 175 14.40 -3.36 -12.33
CA LYS A 175 15.77 -3.73 -12.71
C LYS A 175 16.76 -3.49 -11.57
N LYS A 176 16.70 -2.33 -10.90
CA LYS A 176 17.56 -2.04 -9.74
C LYS A 176 17.33 -3.02 -8.59
N VAL A 177 16.08 -3.39 -8.32
CA VAL A 177 15.75 -4.35 -7.26
C VAL A 177 16.29 -5.73 -7.59
N VAL A 178 16.14 -6.18 -8.84
CA VAL A 178 16.74 -7.44 -9.31
C VAL A 178 18.26 -7.41 -9.13
N GLU A 179 18.93 -6.38 -9.67
CA GLU A 179 20.39 -6.31 -9.68
C GLU A 179 21.01 -6.05 -8.31
N GLN A 180 20.40 -5.16 -7.51
CA GLN A 180 20.99 -4.63 -6.27
C GLN A 180 20.37 -5.21 -5.00
N TRP A 181 19.32 -6.02 -5.12
CA TRP A 181 18.72 -6.74 -4.00
C TRP A 181 18.72 -8.24 -4.23
N ILE A 182 17.97 -8.71 -5.23
CA ILE A 182 17.72 -10.14 -5.44
C ILE A 182 19.01 -10.87 -5.82
N ASN A 183 19.74 -10.40 -6.83
CA ASN A 183 20.99 -11.02 -7.29
C ASN A 183 22.11 -10.94 -6.26
N ARG A 184 21.99 -10.02 -5.28
CA ARG A 184 22.93 -9.89 -4.16
C ARG A 184 22.59 -10.80 -2.98
N GLY A 185 21.55 -11.64 -3.10
CA GLY A 185 21.14 -12.54 -2.03
C GLY A 185 20.53 -11.83 -0.81
N LEU A 186 20.07 -10.58 -0.97
CA LEU A 186 19.39 -9.87 0.12
C LEU A 186 18.01 -10.50 0.40
N PRO A 187 17.43 -10.29 1.61
CA PRO A 187 16.23 -10.99 2.04
C PRO A 187 15.05 -10.85 1.08
N LYS A 188 14.33 -11.94 0.86
CA LYS A 188 13.13 -12.00 0.02
C LYS A 188 12.02 -12.77 0.71
N ILE A 189 10.78 -12.31 0.55
CA ILE A 189 9.58 -12.97 1.07
C ILE A 189 8.70 -13.31 -0.12
N SER A 190 8.40 -14.59 -0.28
CA SER A 190 7.42 -15.04 -1.26
C SER A 190 6.04 -14.97 -0.65
N VAL A 191 5.12 -14.29 -1.32
CA VAL A 191 3.71 -14.26 -0.97
C VAL A 191 2.95 -15.00 -2.05
N LEU A 192 2.48 -16.20 -1.70
CA LEU A 192 1.54 -16.94 -2.53
C LEU A 192 0.17 -16.24 -2.45
N PRO A 193 -0.61 -16.21 -3.54
CA PRO A 193 -1.97 -15.67 -3.54
C PRO A 193 -2.82 -16.26 -2.40
N ASP A 194 -2.66 -17.57 -2.16
CA ASP A 194 -3.46 -18.37 -1.25
C ASP A 194 -3.07 -18.21 0.24
N MET A 195 -1.89 -17.66 0.54
CA MET A 195 -1.34 -17.57 1.90
C MET A 195 -1.81 -16.35 2.70
N ASN A 196 -2.58 -15.45 2.09
CA ASN A 196 -3.12 -14.25 2.74
C ASN A 196 -4.59 -14.43 3.20
N THR A 197 -4.99 -15.66 3.50
CA THR A 197 -6.26 -16.03 4.14
C THR A 197 -6.16 -15.83 5.66
N ALA A 198 -5.88 -14.59 6.09
CA ALA A 198 -6.16 -14.23 7.47
C ALA A 198 -7.69 -14.14 7.60
N SER A 199 -8.31 -15.20 8.11
CA SER A 199 -9.73 -15.18 8.47
C SER A 199 -9.95 -14.12 9.55
N ILE A 200 -10.34 -12.91 9.14
CA ILE A 200 -10.66 -11.83 10.08
C ILE A 200 -12.05 -12.13 10.65
N PRO A 201 -12.19 -12.27 11.98
CA PRO A 201 -13.49 -12.50 12.60
C PRO A 201 -14.45 -11.36 12.27
N ALA A 202 -15.71 -11.69 11.98
CA ALA A 202 -16.73 -10.69 11.69
C ALA A 202 -16.94 -9.74 12.88
N GLU A 203 -16.77 -10.22 14.12
CA GLU A 203 -16.85 -9.38 15.32
C GLU A 203 -15.80 -8.27 15.30
N SER A 204 -14.56 -8.58 14.93
CA SER A 204 -13.45 -7.61 14.83
C SER A 204 -13.69 -6.52 13.79
N LEU A 205 -14.52 -6.77 12.78
CA LEU A 205 -14.89 -5.76 11.77
C LEU A 205 -16.08 -4.92 12.20
N SER A 206 -17.06 -5.54 12.86
CA SER A 206 -18.24 -4.85 13.38
C SER A 206 -17.91 -3.80 14.45
N SER A 207 -16.77 -3.96 15.14
CA SER A 207 -16.27 -3.02 16.13
C SER A 207 -15.56 -1.80 15.51
N VAL A 208 -15.21 -1.84 14.22
CA VAL A 208 -14.53 -0.74 13.52
C VAL A 208 -15.50 0.42 13.34
N ARG A 209 -15.25 1.50 14.08
CA ARG A 209 -15.99 2.76 13.92
C ARG A 209 -15.07 3.85 13.42
N LEU A 210 -15.33 4.32 12.21
CA LEU A 210 -14.72 5.55 11.72
C LEU A 210 -15.28 6.75 12.48
N PRO A 211 -14.44 7.74 12.85
CA PRO A 211 -14.92 9.03 13.31
C PRO A 211 -15.89 9.63 12.27
N LEU A 212 -16.96 10.29 12.74
CA LEU A 212 -18.02 10.81 11.87
C LEU A 212 -17.47 11.70 10.74
N GLU A 213 -16.53 12.59 11.07
CA GLU A 213 -15.88 13.47 10.10
C GLU A 213 -15.10 12.69 9.03
N THR A 214 -14.38 11.63 9.43
CA THR A 214 -13.66 10.75 8.51
C THR A 214 -14.62 10.00 7.59
N ALA A 215 -15.72 9.48 8.13
CA ALA A 215 -16.74 8.76 7.36
C ALA A 215 -17.42 9.68 6.33
N GLN A 216 -17.79 10.90 6.73
CA GLN A 216 -18.39 11.90 5.83
C GLN A 216 -17.44 12.24 4.68
N ARG A 217 -16.19 12.57 5.00
CA ARG A 217 -15.18 12.92 4.01
C ARG A 217 -14.88 11.78 3.03
N LEU A 218 -14.87 10.54 3.53
CA LEU A 218 -14.68 9.35 2.70
C LEU A 218 -15.84 9.15 1.71
N GLU A 219 -17.07 9.40 2.14
CA GLU A 219 -18.24 9.32 1.25
C GLU A 219 -18.24 10.46 0.22
N GLU A 220 -17.83 11.69 0.58
CA GLU A 220 -17.64 12.78 -0.38
C GLU A 220 -16.62 12.43 -1.48
N MET A 221 -15.47 11.86 -1.08
CA MET A 221 -14.44 11.38 -2.01
C MET A 221 -14.98 10.29 -2.94
N TYR A 222 -15.82 9.40 -2.42
CA TYR A 222 -16.47 8.37 -3.23
C TYR A 222 -17.45 8.95 -4.25
N GLN A 223 -18.35 9.83 -3.84
CA GLN A 223 -19.31 10.46 -4.74
C GLN A 223 -18.61 11.27 -5.84
N LYS A 224 -17.54 11.98 -5.50
CA LYS A 224 -16.67 12.65 -6.48
C LYS A 224 -16.01 11.65 -7.43
N SER A 225 -15.57 10.49 -6.95
CA SER A 225 -15.02 9.42 -7.80
C SER A 225 -16.04 8.88 -8.81
N VAL A 226 -17.27 8.60 -8.36
CA VAL A 226 -18.37 8.16 -9.23
C VAL A 226 -18.64 9.20 -10.31
N SER A 227 -18.74 10.49 -9.93
CA SER A 227 -18.94 11.57 -10.91
C SER A 227 -17.82 11.65 -11.95
N ILE A 228 -16.55 11.47 -11.55
CA ILE A 228 -15.41 11.52 -12.47
C ILE A 228 -15.47 10.37 -13.47
N ARG A 229 -15.79 9.15 -13.01
CA ARG A 229 -15.90 7.97 -13.88
C ARG A 229 -17.06 8.07 -14.86
N SER A 230 -18.23 8.53 -14.40
CA SER A 230 -19.41 8.72 -15.26
C SER A 230 -19.13 9.71 -16.39
N ARG A 231 -18.40 10.81 -16.12
CA ARG A 231 -17.98 11.75 -17.17
C ARG A 231 -17.04 11.11 -18.18
N ARG A 232 -16.08 10.27 -17.77
CA ARG A 232 -15.16 9.59 -18.71
C ARG A 232 -15.85 8.59 -19.63
N ARG A 233 -16.99 8.00 -19.23
CA ARG A 233 -17.75 7.05 -20.05
C ARG A 233 -18.61 7.72 -21.14
N LEU A 234 -18.80 9.04 -21.07
CA LEU A 234 -19.59 9.83 -22.02
C LEU A 234 -18.77 10.40 -23.19
N TYR A 235 -17.44 10.23 -23.16
CA TYR A 235 -16.48 10.64 -24.18
C TYR A 235 -15.74 9.43 -24.73
#